data_AF-A0A8C6ZCB2-F1
#
_entry.id   AF-A0A8C6ZCB2-F1
#
_cell.length_a   1.000
_cell.length_b   1.000
_cell.length_c   1.000
_cell.angle_alpha   90.00
_cell.angle_beta   90.00
_cell.angle_gamma   90.00
#
_symmetry.space_group_name_H-M   'P 1'
#
loop_
_entity.id
_entity.type
_entity.pdbx_description
1 polymer ?
#
loop_
_entity_poly.entity_id
_entity_poly.type
_entity_poly.pdbx_seq_one_letter_code
_entity_poly.pdbx_strand_id
1 'polypeptide(L)'
;WSRFRTAKRKHRGALRQAPAWIGDVRAGSTASCGNHVKASSRWIAFSADTTGVLGIVPLEGQDGDKRTVSQLYCHSDVVTDFDFSPFDQLLLATGSADEMVKLWRLPRSGQDLPSSAALTLGPAGCPVALLQFHPTADGALASGAGTRVTVWDVAQQQPLTGRSARPPRSAPSRRLCPSQAPSAM
;
A
#
# COMPACT_ATOMS: atom_id res chain seq x y z
N TRP A 1 -31.02 -17.43 3.54
CA TRP A 1 -29.80 -16.67 3.24
C TRP A 1 -29.97 -15.98 1.90
N SER A 2 -30.44 -14.73 1.90
CA SER A 2 -30.69 -14.00 0.64
C SER A 2 -29.40 -13.32 0.19
N ARG A 3 -28.84 -13.78 -0.93
CA ARG A 3 -27.68 -13.18 -1.59
C ARG A 3 -28.19 -12.02 -2.45
N PHE A 4 -27.79 -10.78 -2.14
CA PHE A 4 -28.16 -9.60 -2.93
C PHE A 4 -27.76 -9.79 -4.40
N ARG A 5 -28.73 -9.68 -5.32
CA ARG A 5 -28.48 -9.68 -6.77
C ARG A 5 -28.08 -8.28 -7.22
N THR A 6 -27.13 -8.19 -8.14
CA THR A 6 -26.66 -6.93 -8.73
C THR A 6 -27.82 -6.19 -9.40
N ALA A 7 -28.12 -5.00 -8.92
CA ALA A 7 -29.14 -4.14 -9.50
C ALA A 7 -28.63 -3.51 -10.80
N LYS A 8 -29.35 -3.67 -11.91
CA LYS A 8 -29.13 -2.87 -13.13
C LYS A 8 -29.53 -1.42 -12.83
N ARG A 9 -28.58 -0.57 -12.45
CA ARG A 9 -28.83 0.87 -12.27
C ARG A 9 -29.07 1.53 -13.62
N LYS A 10 -30.31 1.95 -13.89
CA LYS A 10 -30.72 2.68 -15.10
C LYS A 10 -30.77 4.21 -14.92
N HIS A 11 -30.35 4.71 -13.76
CA HIS A 11 -30.26 6.14 -13.47
C HIS A 11 -28.84 6.47 -13.00
N ARG A 12 -28.05 7.16 -13.84
CA ARG A 12 -26.91 7.96 -13.37
C ARG A 12 -27.51 9.11 -12.57
N GLY A 13 -27.32 9.09 -11.25
CA GLY A 13 -27.87 10.10 -10.36
C GLY A 13 -27.46 11.50 -10.82
N ALA A 14 -28.40 12.43 -10.73
CA ALA A 14 -28.13 13.85 -10.86
C ALA A 14 -26.88 14.22 -10.04
N LEU A 15 -26.01 15.06 -10.60
CA LEU A 15 -24.91 15.68 -9.88
C LEU A 15 -25.47 16.21 -8.55
N ARG A 16 -24.99 15.68 -7.43
CA ARG A 16 -25.43 16.16 -6.11
C ARG A 16 -25.12 17.66 -6.06
N GLN A 17 -26.15 18.46 -5.86
CA GLN A 17 -26.04 19.91 -5.71
C GLN A 17 -25.03 20.23 -4.60
N ALA A 18 -24.22 21.26 -4.83
CA ALA A 18 -22.96 21.57 -4.16
C ALA A 18 -23.13 22.19 -2.76
N PRO A 19 -22.72 21.49 -1.68
CA PRO A 19 -22.13 22.21 -0.55
C PRO A 19 -20.76 21.69 -0.06
N ALA A 20 -20.19 20.62 -0.64
CA ALA A 20 -18.98 19.98 -0.08
C ALA A 20 -17.80 19.92 -1.08
N TRP A 21 -17.51 21.04 -1.75
CA TRP A 21 -16.31 21.16 -2.58
C TRP A 21 -15.08 21.29 -1.67
N ILE A 22 -14.02 20.56 -1.99
CA ILE A 22 -12.70 20.80 -1.39
C ILE A 22 -12.06 21.87 -2.28
N GLY A 23 -12.07 23.12 -1.81
CA GLY A 23 -11.32 24.21 -2.42
C GLY A 23 -9.83 24.12 -2.10
N ASP A 24 -9.01 24.94 -2.77
CA ASP A 24 -7.57 25.08 -2.49
C ASP A 24 -6.72 23.82 -2.72
N VAL A 25 -7.19 22.87 -3.54
CA VAL A 25 -6.42 21.68 -3.93
C VAL A 25 -5.35 22.08 -4.95
N ARG A 26 -4.11 22.24 -4.49
CA ARG A 26 -2.93 22.33 -5.37
C ARG A 26 -2.52 20.94 -5.83
N ALA A 27 -3.34 20.34 -6.69
CA ALA A 27 -2.99 19.07 -7.33
C ALA A 27 -1.87 19.32 -8.36
N GLY A 28 -0.76 18.61 -8.19
CA GLY A 28 0.37 18.70 -9.09
C GLY A 28 0.09 18.00 -10.42
N SER A 29 0.51 18.62 -11.52
CA SER A 29 0.60 17.97 -12.83
C SER A 29 1.96 17.29 -12.99
N THR A 30 2.35 16.44 -12.02
CA THR A 30 3.55 15.62 -12.19
C THR A 30 3.24 14.52 -13.21
N ALA A 31 4.14 14.31 -14.17
CA ALA A 31 4.02 13.31 -15.22
C ALA A 31 4.20 11.90 -14.65
N SER A 32 3.24 11.48 -13.83
CA SER A 32 3.12 10.11 -13.36
C SER A 32 1.98 9.43 -14.12
N CYS A 33 2.19 8.16 -14.49
CA CYS A 33 1.16 7.29 -15.06
C CYS A 33 0.25 6.66 -13.98
N GLY A 34 0.47 6.96 -12.69
CA GLY A 34 -0.29 6.46 -11.55
C GLY A 34 -1.59 7.22 -11.25
N ASN A 35 -2.37 6.74 -10.28
CA ASN A 35 -3.61 7.40 -9.89
C ASN A 35 -3.32 8.67 -9.08
N HIS A 36 -3.73 9.84 -9.57
CA HIS A 36 -3.48 11.12 -8.90
C HIS A 36 -4.38 11.38 -7.68
N VAL A 37 -5.42 10.57 -7.48
CA VAL A 37 -6.33 10.66 -6.34
C VAL A 37 -6.79 9.26 -5.94
N LYS A 38 -6.64 8.91 -4.66
CA LYS A 38 -7.25 7.72 -4.06
C LYS A 38 -7.90 8.08 -2.74
N ALA A 39 -8.84 7.25 -2.29
CA ALA A 39 -9.56 7.49 -1.05
C ALA A 39 -9.74 6.19 -0.27
N SER A 40 -9.58 6.30 1.05
CA SER A 40 -10.15 5.35 2.00
C SER A 40 -11.52 5.84 2.46
N SER A 41 -12.15 5.11 3.37
CA SER A 41 -13.39 5.54 4.02
C SER A 41 -13.24 6.78 4.91
N ARG A 42 -12.01 7.24 5.18
CA ARG A 42 -11.75 8.36 6.08
C ARG A 42 -10.83 9.44 5.51
N TRP A 43 -9.96 9.09 4.57
CA TRP A 43 -8.97 10.00 4.01
C TRP A 43 -9.04 9.99 2.49
N ILE A 44 -8.81 11.15 1.87
CA ILE A 44 -8.51 11.30 0.45
C ILE A 44 -7.03 11.66 0.36
N ALA A 45 -6.29 10.92 -0.46
CA ALA A 45 -4.91 11.25 -0.82
C ALA A 45 -4.86 11.69 -2.29
N PHE A 46 -4.10 12.73 -2.57
CA PHE A 46 -3.85 13.21 -3.92
C PHE A 46 -2.40 13.67 -4.08
N SER A 47 -1.89 13.67 -5.31
CA SER A 47 -0.55 14.18 -5.62
C SER A 47 -0.52 15.70 -5.50
N ALA A 48 0.33 16.23 -4.63
CA ALA A 48 0.55 17.67 -4.52
C ALA A 48 1.42 18.20 -5.69
N ASP A 49 1.46 19.52 -5.86
CA ASP A 49 2.37 20.22 -6.78
C ASP A 49 3.85 20.05 -6.44
N THR A 50 4.14 19.79 -5.17
CA THR A 50 5.49 19.65 -4.63
C THR A 50 6.00 18.22 -4.78
N THR A 51 7.25 18.07 -5.22
CA THR A 51 7.93 16.78 -5.37
C THR A 51 7.99 16.03 -4.03
N GLY A 52 7.62 14.75 -4.04
CA GLY A 52 7.68 13.91 -2.83
C GLY A 52 6.64 14.22 -1.76
N VAL A 53 5.62 15.03 -2.08
CA VAL A 53 4.56 15.43 -1.15
C VAL A 53 3.20 14.92 -1.63
N LEU A 54 2.41 14.38 -0.71
CA LEU A 54 1.00 14.04 -0.94
C LEU A 54 0.09 14.99 -0.16
N GLY A 55 -0.98 15.43 -0.80
CA GLY A 55 -2.09 16.10 -0.12
C GLY A 55 -3.00 15.06 0.51
N ILE A 56 -3.28 15.19 1.80
CA ILE A 56 -4.18 14.33 2.56
C ILE A 56 -5.33 15.19 3.10
N VAL A 57 -6.56 14.75 2.87
CA VAL A 57 -7.78 15.46 3.28
C VAL A 57 -8.71 14.49 4.00
N PRO A 58 -9.26 14.84 5.18
CA PRO A 58 -10.27 14.03 5.83
C PRO A 58 -11.58 14.03 5.03
N LEU A 59 -12.15 12.85 4.80
CA LEU A 59 -13.44 12.69 4.09
C LEU A 59 -14.60 13.16 4.96
N GLU A 60 -14.55 12.83 6.25
CA GLU A 60 -15.49 13.33 7.26
C GLU A 60 -15.02 14.71 7.74
N GLY A 61 -15.77 15.74 7.37
CA GLY A 61 -15.67 17.04 8.02
C GLY A 61 -16.59 17.01 9.24
N GLN A 62 -16.09 17.47 10.38
CA GLN A 62 -16.97 17.80 11.50
C GLN A 62 -17.93 18.89 11.02
N ASP A 63 -19.24 18.70 11.18
CA ASP A 63 -20.29 19.54 10.59
C ASP A 63 -19.95 21.04 10.61
N GLY A 64 -19.73 21.63 9.42
CA GLY A 64 -19.44 23.05 9.24
C GLY A 64 -17.96 23.46 9.16
N ASP A 65 -17.01 22.56 9.43
CA ASP A 65 -15.58 22.90 9.39
C ASP A 65 -14.97 22.75 7.98
N LYS A 66 -14.14 23.70 7.58
CA LYS A 66 -13.48 23.69 6.26
C LYS A 66 -12.56 22.48 6.22
N ARG A 67 -12.77 21.56 5.27
CA ARG A 67 -11.84 20.43 5.04
C ARG A 67 -10.43 20.98 4.81
N THR A 68 -9.57 20.80 5.80
CA THR A 68 -8.18 21.26 5.72
C THR A 68 -7.36 20.27 4.90
N VAL A 69 -6.59 20.80 3.96
CA VAL A 69 -5.61 20.03 3.20
C VAL A 69 -4.33 19.99 4.02
N SER A 70 -3.91 18.80 4.40
CA SER A 70 -2.63 18.56 5.07
C SER A 70 -1.61 18.03 4.06
N GLN A 71 -0.34 18.40 4.22
CA GLN A 71 0.75 17.93 3.36
C GLN A 71 1.55 16.84 4.06
N LEU A 72 1.67 15.68 3.41
CA LEU A 72 2.48 14.56 3.85
C LEU A 72 3.79 14.53 3.08
N TYR A 73 4.89 14.85 3.75
CA TYR A 73 6.24 14.79 3.20
C TYR A 73 6.73 13.35 3.22
N CYS A 74 6.58 12.64 2.10
CA CYS A 74 6.78 11.21 2.08
C CYS A 74 8.12 10.77 1.47
N HIS A 75 8.55 11.40 0.37
CA HIS A 75 9.72 10.96 -0.39
C HIS A 75 10.63 12.13 -0.74
N SER A 76 11.90 11.82 -1.06
CA SER A 76 12.86 12.82 -1.54
C SER A 76 12.69 13.15 -3.02
N ASP A 77 11.93 12.32 -3.75
CA ASP A 77 11.64 12.47 -5.17
C ASP A 77 10.14 12.31 -5.43
N VAL A 78 9.70 12.53 -6.68
CA VAL A 78 8.30 12.47 -7.12
C VAL A 78 7.65 11.16 -6.66
N VAL A 79 6.48 11.28 -6.03
CA VAL A 79 5.61 10.14 -5.74
C VAL A 79 4.96 9.71 -7.05
N THR A 80 5.23 8.47 -7.45
CA THR A 80 4.73 7.90 -8.69
C THR A 80 3.36 7.27 -8.49
N ASP A 81 3.18 6.50 -7.42
CA ASP A 81 1.91 5.86 -7.11
C ASP A 81 1.73 5.73 -5.58
N PHE A 82 0.48 5.61 -5.15
CA PHE A 82 0.13 5.40 -3.75
C PHE A 82 -1.19 4.64 -3.66
N ASP A 83 -1.39 3.88 -2.59
CA ASP A 83 -2.60 3.08 -2.41
C ASP A 83 -3.01 2.95 -0.94
N PHE A 84 -4.31 2.92 -0.68
CA PHE A 84 -4.83 2.67 0.66
C PHE A 84 -5.06 1.17 0.87
N SER A 85 -4.82 0.68 2.09
CA SER A 85 -5.18 -0.70 2.40
C SER A 85 -6.70 -0.87 2.40
N PRO A 86 -7.23 -1.92 1.75
CA PRO A 86 -8.65 -2.24 1.80
C PRO A 86 -9.09 -2.78 3.18
N PHE A 87 -8.14 -3.17 4.03
CA PHE A 87 -8.40 -3.74 5.36
C PHE A 87 -8.13 -2.74 6.49
N ASP A 88 -7.17 -1.81 6.32
CA ASP A 88 -6.85 -0.75 7.30
C ASP A 88 -7.02 0.64 6.66
N GLN A 89 -8.05 1.36 7.09
CA GLN A 89 -8.45 2.68 6.58
C GLN A 89 -7.41 3.78 6.82
N LEU A 90 -6.48 3.52 7.74
CA LEU A 90 -5.41 4.42 8.15
C LEU A 90 -4.07 4.07 7.51
N LEU A 91 -3.97 2.94 6.81
CA LEU A 91 -2.73 2.50 6.19
C LEU A 91 -2.67 2.96 4.74
N LEU A 92 -1.65 3.75 4.43
CA LEU A 92 -1.35 4.28 3.11
C LEU A 92 0.04 3.77 2.68
N ALA A 93 0.16 3.16 1.50
CA ALA A 93 1.43 2.88 0.86
C ALA A 93 1.74 3.93 -0.19
N THR A 94 3.00 4.35 -0.28
CA THR A 94 3.50 5.34 -1.24
C THR A 94 4.75 4.80 -1.91
N GLY A 95 4.91 5.09 -3.20
CA GLY A 95 6.02 4.67 -4.02
C GLY A 95 6.53 5.85 -4.81
N SER A 96 7.83 5.90 -5.00
CA SER A 96 8.48 7.07 -5.57
C SER A 96 9.59 6.68 -6.54
N ALA A 97 10.00 7.68 -7.31
CA ALA A 97 11.22 7.67 -8.09
C ALA A 97 12.48 7.53 -7.22
N ASP A 98 12.40 7.76 -5.90
CA ASP A 98 13.48 7.48 -4.94
C ASP A 98 13.77 5.99 -4.72
N GLU A 99 13.12 5.11 -5.50
CA GLU A 99 13.26 3.65 -5.49
C GLU A 99 12.76 2.98 -4.20
N MET A 100 12.07 3.74 -3.34
CA MET A 100 11.54 3.25 -2.08
C MET A 100 10.01 3.14 -2.13
N VAL A 101 9.51 2.15 -1.39
CA VAL A 101 8.11 2.04 -1.03
C VAL A 101 8.00 2.34 0.46
N LYS A 102 7.19 3.32 0.84
CA LYS A 102 6.98 3.70 2.25
C LYS A 102 5.54 3.45 2.64
N LEU A 103 5.31 3.05 3.88
CA LEU A 103 3.99 2.91 4.45
C LEU A 103 3.79 3.89 5.58
N TRP A 104 2.61 4.49 5.60
CA TRP A 104 2.22 5.56 6.49
C TRP A 104 0.99 5.11 7.25
N ARG A 105 1.05 5.23 8.57
CA ARG A 105 -0.12 5.07 9.44
C ARG A 105 -0.66 6.46 9.73
N LEU A 106 -1.71 6.83 9.00
CA LEU A 106 -2.42 8.09 9.21
C LEU A 106 -3.14 8.04 10.57
N PRO A 107 -3.21 9.17 11.29
CA PRO A 107 -3.90 9.18 12.56
C PRO A 107 -5.42 9.16 12.35
N ARG A 108 -6.17 9.07 13.45
CA ARG A 108 -7.60 9.40 13.42
C ARG A 108 -7.74 10.92 13.25
N SER A 109 -8.78 11.35 12.53
CA SER A 109 -9.04 12.77 12.22
C SER A 109 -8.86 13.68 13.43
N GLY A 110 -8.22 14.84 13.24
CA GLY A 110 -7.95 15.81 14.30
C GLY A 110 -6.57 15.69 14.97
N GLN A 111 -5.69 14.82 14.44
CA GLN A 111 -4.29 14.74 14.82
C GLN A 111 -3.40 15.04 13.62
N ASP A 112 -2.18 15.50 13.90
CA ASP A 112 -1.18 15.81 12.88
C ASP A 112 -0.72 14.56 12.12
N LEU A 113 -0.45 14.75 10.83
CA LEU A 113 0.08 13.69 9.98
C LEU A 113 1.44 13.20 10.48
N PRO A 114 1.77 11.91 10.26
CA PRO A 114 3.06 11.37 10.63
C PRO A 114 4.21 12.06 9.88
N SER A 115 5.24 12.48 10.61
CA SER A 115 6.47 13.04 10.01
C SER A 115 7.41 11.97 9.44
N SER A 116 7.21 10.70 9.79
CA SER A 116 8.03 9.57 9.33
C SER A 116 7.18 8.37 8.94
N ALA A 117 7.69 7.61 7.98
CA ALA A 117 7.04 6.38 7.54
C ALA A 117 7.08 5.33 8.65
N ALA A 118 5.98 4.61 8.83
CA ALA A 118 5.90 3.48 9.76
C ALA A 118 6.76 2.30 9.29
N LEU A 119 6.92 2.15 7.97
CA LEU A 119 7.74 1.13 7.35
C LEU A 119 8.31 1.65 6.03
N THR A 120 9.56 1.30 5.75
CA THR A 120 10.20 1.54 4.45
C THR A 120 10.64 0.20 3.88
N LEU A 121 10.24 -0.06 2.64
CA LEU A 121 10.53 -1.26 1.86
C LEU A 121 11.37 -0.83 0.65
N GLY A 122 12.61 -1.31 0.57
CA GLY A 122 13.53 -0.94 -0.51
C GLY A 122 14.99 -0.87 -0.07
N PRO A 123 15.90 -0.44 -0.97
CA PRO A 123 15.64 0.08 -2.32
C PRO A 123 15.31 -1.01 -3.34
N ALA A 124 14.46 -0.68 -4.32
CA ALA A 124 14.12 -1.58 -5.42
C ALA A 124 15.18 -1.60 -6.54
N GLY A 125 16.09 -0.62 -6.58
CA GLY A 125 17.13 -0.46 -7.61
C GLY A 125 16.62 0.15 -8.92
N CYS A 126 15.35 0.53 -8.96
CA CYS A 126 14.67 1.23 -10.04
C CYS A 126 13.52 2.06 -9.44
N PRO A 127 13.10 3.15 -10.10
CA PRO A 127 11.90 3.89 -9.74
C PRO A 127 10.69 2.96 -9.61
N VAL A 128 9.97 3.09 -8.51
CA VAL A 128 8.71 2.36 -8.32
C VAL A 128 7.70 3.00 -9.26
N ALA A 129 7.11 2.25 -10.17
CA ALA A 129 6.13 2.75 -11.13
C ALA A 129 4.69 2.55 -10.66
N LEU A 130 4.42 1.45 -9.94
CA LEU A 130 3.07 1.03 -9.56
C LEU A 130 3.05 0.44 -8.15
N LEU A 131 1.99 0.72 -7.41
CA LEU A 131 1.72 0.15 -6.09
C LEU A 131 0.25 -0.23 -5.95
N GLN A 132 0.02 -1.47 -5.50
CA GLN A 132 -1.34 -1.95 -5.31
C GLN A 132 -1.43 -2.91 -4.12
N PHE A 133 -2.31 -2.61 -3.18
CA PHE A 133 -2.70 -3.55 -2.13
C PHE A 133 -3.54 -4.69 -2.71
N HIS A 134 -3.35 -5.89 -2.18
CA HIS A 134 -4.17 -7.02 -2.57
C HIS A 134 -5.61 -6.84 -2.05
N PRO A 135 -6.63 -6.99 -2.91
CA PRO A 135 -8.02 -6.69 -2.54
C PRO A 135 -8.62 -7.70 -1.55
N THR A 136 -8.05 -8.91 -1.42
CA THR A 136 -8.61 -10.00 -0.61
C THR A 136 -7.67 -10.55 0.46
N ALA A 137 -6.40 -10.15 0.48
CA ALA A 137 -5.41 -10.63 1.43
C ALA A 137 -4.87 -9.45 2.21
N ASP A 138 -5.03 -9.50 3.52
CA ASP A 138 -4.50 -8.47 4.41
C ASP A 138 -2.97 -8.48 4.40
N GLY A 139 -2.38 -7.28 4.42
CA GLY A 139 -0.94 -7.08 4.44
C GLY A 139 -0.19 -7.48 3.16
N ALA A 140 -0.84 -7.90 2.08
CA ALA A 140 -0.16 -8.16 0.81
C ALA A 140 -0.12 -6.89 -0.07
N LEU A 141 1.08 -6.45 -0.44
CA LEU A 141 1.31 -5.27 -1.29
C LEU A 141 2.17 -5.64 -2.50
N ALA A 142 1.72 -5.31 -3.70
CA ALA A 142 2.52 -5.48 -4.91
C ALA A 142 3.14 -4.13 -5.31
N SER A 143 4.45 -4.14 -5.60
CA SER A 143 5.17 -2.99 -6.16
C SER A 143 5.84 -3.36 -7.47
N GLY A 144 5.62 -2.57 -8.52
CA GLY A 144 6.36 -2.69 -9.79
C GLY A 144 7.48 -1.66 -9.85
N ALA A 145 8.71 -2.09 -10.08
CA ALA A 145 9.88 -1.23 -10.26
C ALA A 145 10.68 -1.71 -11.49
N GLY A 146 10.77 -0.86 -12.52
CA GLY A 146 11.38 -1.24 -13.80
C GLY A 146 10.70 -2.48 -14.40
N THR A 147 11.48 -3.55 -14.60
CA THR A 147 11.00 -4.86 -15.10
C THR A 147 10.63 -5.85 -14.00
N ARG A 148 10.82 -5.49 -12.72
CA ARG A 148 10.60 -6.39 -11.58
C ARG A 148 9.30 -6.05 -10.86
N VAL A 149 8.51 -7.07 -10.57
CA VAL A 149 7.38 -6.97 -9.65
C VAL A 149 7.75 -7.69 -8.36
N THR A 150 7.70 -6.97 -7.25
CA THR A 150 7.97 -7.49 -5.90
C THR A 150 6.64 -7.53 -5.15
N VAL A 151 6.32 -8.67 -4.56
CA VAL A 151 5.17 -8.79 -3.65
C VAL A 151 5.72 -8.78 -2.24
N TRP A 152 5.15 -7.94 -1.38
CA TRP A 152 5.55 -7.72 -0.01
C TRP A 152 4.48 -8.23 0.94
N ASP A 153 4.94 -8.83 2.04
CA ASP A 153 4.15 -9.00 3.24
C ASP A 153 4.46 -7.82 4.17
N VAL A 154 3.49 -6.93 4.33
CA VAL A 154 3.56 -5.72 5.15
C VAL A 154 3.64 -6.04 6.63
N ALA A 155 3.00 -7.13 7.08
CA ALA A 155 3.02 -7.53 8.48
C ALA A 155 4.41 -8.10 8.87
N GLN A 156 5.04 -8.84 7.95
CA GLN A 156 6.35 -9.44 8.14
C GLN A 156 7.51 -8.57 7.64
N GLN A 157 7.21 -7.43 6.99
CA GLN A 157 8.17 -6.49 6.43
C GLN A 157 9.14 -7.13 5.43
N GLN A 158 8.68 -8.13 4.67
CA GLN A 158 9.54 -8.94 3.80
C GLN A 158 8.95 -9.14 2.40
N PRO A 159 9.80 -9.21 1.36
CA PRO A 159 9.35 -9.60 0.03
C PRO A 159 8.98 -11.10 0.03
N LEU A 160 7.75 -11.42 -0.35
CA LEU A 160 7.27 -12.77 -0.60
C LEU A 160 7.88 -13.38 -1.87
N THR A 161 8.27 -12.52 -2.82
CA THR A 161 9.04 -12.89 -4.01
C THR A 161 10.47 -13.23 -3.61
N GLY A 162 10.72 -14.49 -3.26
CA GLY A 162 11.97 -14.97 -2.71
C GLY A 162 11.85 -16.25 -1.89
N ARG A 163 10.63 -16.69 -1.56
CA ARG A 163 10.40 -18.08 -1.12
C ARG A 163 10.68 -19.04 -2.27
N SER A 164 11.97 -19.32 -2.48
CA SER A 164 12.43 -20.49 -3.20
C SER A 164 11.56 -21.67 -2.81
N ALA A 165 11.05 -22.38 -3.82
CA ALA A 165 10.34 -23.62 -3.66
C ALA A 165 11.06 -24.43 -2.59
N ARG A 166 10.37 -24.67 -1.47
CA ARG A 166 10.87 -25.56 -0.41
C ARG A 166 11.32 -26.84 -1.12
N PRO A 167 12.61 -27.23 -1.07
CA PRO A 167 12.99 -28.52 -1.65
C PRO A 167 12.12 -29.59 -1.00
N PRO A 168 11.61 -30.56 -1.78
CA PRO A 168 10.76 -31.62 -1.23
C PRO A 168 11.48 -32.22 -0.04
N ARG A 169 10.77 -32.35 1.09
CA ARG A 169 11.27 -32.91 2.35
C ARG A 169 12.06 -34.18 2.03
N SER A 170 13.38 -34.15 2.17
CA SER A 170 14.17 -35.37 2.18
C SER A 170 13.68 -36.19 3.38
N ALA A 171 13.19 -37.40 3.09
CA ALA A 171 12.76 -38.36 4.09
C ALA A 171 13.88 -38.61 5.11
N PRO A 172 13.57 -38.93 6.37
CA PRO A 172 14.59 -39.20 7.37
C PRO A 172 15.43 -40.41 6.93
N SER A 173 16.72 -40.19 6.71
CA SER A 173 17.70 -41.26 6.53
C SER A 173 17.64 -42.17 7.74
N ARG A 174 17.08 -43.37 7.57
CA ARG A 174 17.26 -44.46 8.53
C ARG A 174 18.75 -44.71 8.66
N ARG A 175 19.35 -44.27 9.77
CA ARG A 175 20.66 -44.74 10.21
C ARG A 175 20.54 -46.25 10.41
N LEU A 176 21.17 -47.01 9.52
CA LEU A 176 21.54 -48.39 9.79
C LEU A 176 22.68 -48.33 10.83
N CYS A 177 22.40 -48.80 12.05
CA CYS A 177 23.44 -49.02 13.05
C CYS A 177 24.38 -50.12 12.54
N PRO A 178 25.72 -49.96 12.61
CA PRO A 178 26.60 -51.11 12.49
C PRO A 178 26.51 -51.91 13.80
N SER A 179 25.98 -53.14 13.74
CA SER A 179 26.12 -54.08 14.85
C SER A 179 27.57 -54.57 14.89
N GLN A 180 28.17 -54.41 16.06
CA GLN A 180 29.50 -54.86 16.43
C GLN A 180 29.75 -56.32 16.05
N ALA A 181 30.96 -56.60 15.57
CA ALA A 181 31.52 -57.94 15.52
C ALA A 181 31.86 -58.43 16.94
N PRO A 182 31.85 -59.75 17.15
CA PRO A 182 32.82 -60.37 18.04
C PRO A 182 33.75 -61.34 17.28
N SER A 183 35.03 -61.25 17.63
CA SER A 183 36.11 -62.18 17.31
C SER A 183 35.93 -63.57 17.95
N ALA A 184 36.83 -64.49 17.54
CA ALA A 184 37.08 -65.88 17.98
C ALA A 184 36.45 -66.93 17.05
N MET A 185 37.15 -67.96 16.56
CA MET A 185 38.47 -68.55 16.83
C MET A 185 39.04 -69.12 15.52
#